data_AF-A0A359G130-F1
#
_entry.id   AF-A0A359G130-F1
#
_cell.length_a   1.000
_cell.length_b   1.000
_cell.length_c   1.000
_cell.angle_alpha   90.00
_cell.angle_beta   90.00
_cell.angle_gamma   90.00
#
_symmetry.space_group_name_H-M   'P 1'
#
loop_
_entity.id
_entity.type
_entity.pdbx_description
1 polymer ?
#
loop_
_entity_poly.entity_id
_entity_poly.type
_entity_poly.pdbx_seq_one_letter_code
_entity_poly.pdbx_strand_id
1 'polypeptide(L)'
;MQKISIDFSKTKGFIADGAVKQLEKEVLSAQQKLHDKSGAGSDFLGWLNLPSSITREELNTIKASATRLSKQSEIVVVVGIGGSYLGARAVIDALSNSFDHLQKKRNSPVVVYAGQNIGEDYSYELLDLLQDKDFSVIVISKSGTTTEPAIAFRLLKELLEKKYSRDEVKDRIVAITDAS
;
A
#
# COMPACT_ATOMS: atom_id res chain seq x y z
N MET A 1 -21.82 17.38 10.08
CA MET A 1 -20.68 18.03 9.38
C MET A 1 -20.39 17.22 8.12
N GLN A 2 -20.42 17.83 6.93
CA GLN A 2 -19.93 17.16 5.73
C GLN A 2 -18.41 17.02 5.82
N LYS A 3 -17.88 15.81 5.57
CA LYS A 3 -16.44 15.51 5.72
C LYS A 3 -15.62 15.88 4.47
N ILE A 4 -16.27 15.92 3.30
CA ILE A 4 -15.71 16.31 2.00
C ILE A 4 -16.79 17.09 1.25
N SER A 5 -16.42 18.16 0.54
CA SER A 5 -17.31 18.96 -0.30
C SER A 5 -16.68 19.21 -1.66
N ILE A 6 -17.50 19.25 -2.71
CA ILE A 6 -17.08 19.54 -4.09
C ILE A 6 -17.61 20.92 -4.46
N ASP A 7 -16.72 21.85 -4.77
CA ASP A 7 -17.06 23.19 -5.26
C ASP A 7 -16.65 23.33 -6.72
N PHE A 8 -17.65 23.42 -7.60
CA PHE A 8 -17.47 23.65 -9.04
C PHE A 8 -17.78 25.10 -9.45
N SER A 9 -17.89 26.03 -8.50
CA SER A 9 -18.21 27.45 -8.79
C SER A 9 -17.23 28.09 -9.79
N LYS A 10 -15.97 27.66 -9.79
CA LYS A 10 -14.91 28.14 -10.70
C LYS A 10 -14.98 27.56 -12.12
N THR A 11 -15.87 26.60 -12.40
CA THR A 11 -16.02 26.00 -13.74
C THR A 11 -17.05 26.69 -14.61
N LYS A 12 -17.85 27.62 -14.06
CA LYS A 12 -18.94 28.33 -14.77
C LYS A 12 -18.52 29.05 -16.05
N GLY A 13 -17.24 29.38 -16.21
CA GLY A 13 -16.70 30.01 -17.42
C GLY A 13 -16.59 29.06 -18.62
N PHE A 14 -16.66 27.74 -18.40
CA PHE A 14 -16.49 26.73 -19.45
C PHE A 14 -17.38 25.49 -19.29
N ILE A 15 -18.16 25.39 -18.21
CA ILE A 15 -19.23 24.41 -18.02
C ILE A 15 -20.55 25.17 -17.94
N ALA A 16 -21.46 24.88 -18.87
CA ALA A 16 -22.76 25.51 -18.91
C ALA A 16 -23.62 25.15 -17.69
N ASP A 17 -24.47 26.10 -17.27
CA ASP A 17 -25.44 25.84 -16.20
C ASP A 17 -26.35 24.67 -16.58
N GLY A 18 -26.53 23.74 -15.63
CA GLY A 18 -27.35 22.54 -15.83
C GLY A 18 -26.66 21.41 -16.62
N ALA A 19 -25.45 21.59 -17.16
CA ALA A 19 -24.74 20.53 -17.90
C ALA A 19 -24.53 19.26 -17.06
N VAL A 20 -24.18 19.40 -15.78
CA VAL A 20 -24.05 18.24 -14.87
C VAL A 20 -25.39 17.54 -14.64
N LYS A 21 -26.49 18.31 -14.56
CA LYS A 21 -27.84 17.75 -14.36
C LYS A 21 -28.32 16.97 -15.59
N GLN A 22 -27.90 17.36 -16.79
CA GLN A 22 -28.24 16.62 -18.02
C GLN A 22 -27.66 15.20 -18.03
N LEU A 23 -26.56 14.95 -17.29
CA LEU A 23 -25.95 13.62 -17.16
C LEU A 23 -26.66 12.72 -16.14
N GLU A 24 -27.68 13.21 -15.42
CA GLU A 24 -28.32 12.48 -14.31
C GLU A 24 -28.77 11.07 -14.70
N LYS A 25 -29.44 10.92 -15.85
CA LYS A 25 -29.92 9.61 -16.33
C LYS A 25 -28.76 8.64 -16.59
N GLU A 26 -27.67 9.13 -17.16
CA GLU A 26 -26.49 8.32 -17.49
C GLU A 26 -25.74 7.90 -16.23
N VAL A 27 -25.58 8.83 -15.28
CA VAL A 27 -24.95 8.58 -13.97
C VAL A 27 -25.74 7.56 -13.16
N LEU A 28 -27.07 7.69 -13.10
CA LEU A 28 -27.92 6.73 -12.40
C LEU A 28 -27.85 5.33 -13.02
N SER A 29 -27.83 5.24 -14.36
CA SER A 29 -27.65 3.97 -15.05
C SER A 29 -26.28 3.35 -14.78
N ALA A 30 -25.22 4.16 -14.77
CA ALA A 30 -23.87 3.69 -14.45
C ALA A 30 -23.75 3.22 -12.99
N GLN A 31 -24.33 3.97 -12.05
CA GLN A 31 -24.41 3.58 -10.65
C GLN A 31 -25.16 2.25 -10.48
N GLN A 32 -26.29 2.08 -11.15
CA GLN A 32 -27.03 0.82 -11.10
C GLN A 32 -26.18 -0.34 -11.64
N LYS A 33 -25.50 -0.19 -12.79
CA LYS A 33 -24.60 -1.22 -13.32
C LYS A 33 -23.49 -1.61 -12.35
N LEU A 34 -22.96 -0.65 -11.59
CA LEU A 34 -21.94 -0.88 -10.58
C LEU A 34 -22.46 -1.74 -9.42
N HIS A 35 -23.64 -1.40 -8.89
CA HIS A 35 -24.25 -2.16 -7.78
C HIS A 35 -24.79 -3.52 -8.23
N ASP A 36 -25.36 -3.61 -9.43
CA ASP A 36 -25.92 -4.84 -10.01
C ASP A 36 -24.83 -5.75 -10.61
N LYS A 37 -23.58 -5.31 -10.66
CA LYS A 37 -22.43 -6.03 -11.25
C LYS A 37 -22.68 -6.48 -12.70
N SER A 38 -23.43 -5.69 -13.48
CA SER A 38 -23.87 -6.06 -14.84
C SER A 38 -23.01 -5.44 -15.95
N GLY A 39 -22.03 -4.61 -15.61
CA GLY A 39 -21.08 -4.01 -16.55
C GLY A 39 -19.84 -4.87 -16.81
N ALA A 40 -19.06 -4.49 -17.82
CA ALA A 40 -17.75 -5.10 -18.08
C ALA A 40 -16.79 -4.90 -16.89
N GLY A 41 -16.01 -5.93 -16.56
CA GLY A 41 -15.07 -5.90 -15.42
C GLY A 41 -15.73 -6.08 -14.05
N SER A 42 -16.97 -6.57 -14.00
CA SER A 42 -17.75 -6.74 -12.76
C SER A 42 -17.11 -7.71 -11.76
N ASP A 43 -16.20 -8.58 -12.21
CA ASP A 43 -15.39 -9.46 -11.35
C ASP A 43 -14.50 -8.68 -10.35
N PHE A 44 -14.18 -7.41 -10.65
CA PHE A 44 -13.23 -6.60 -9.87
C PHE A 44 -13.90 -5.49 -9.03
N LEU A 45 -15.16 -5.67 -8.63
CA LEU A 45 -15.93 -4.69 -7.86
C LEU A 45 -15.87 -4.86 -6.34
N GLY A 46 -14.93 -5.65 -5.82
CA GLY A 46 -14.77 -5.88 -4.37
C GLY A 46 -14.53 -4.60 -3.56
N TRP A 47 -13.91 -3.57 -4.17
CA TRP A 47 -13.64 -2.29 -3.54
C TRP A 47 -14.89 -1.50 -3.14
N LEU A 48 -16.04 -1.74 -3.79
CA LEU A 48 -17.28 -1.00 -3.55
C LEU A 48 -17.77 -1.15 -2.10
N ASN A 49 -17.68 -2.38 -1.57
CA ASN A 49 -18.15 -2.72 -0.24
C ASN A 49 -17.00 -2.96 0.75
N LEU A 50 -15.75 -2.87 0.30
CA LEU A 50 -14.56 -3.14 1.12
C LEU A 50 -14.57 -2.37 2.45
N PRO A 51 -14.83 -1.04 2.50
CA PRO A 51 -14.85 -0.31 3.77
C PRO A 51 -15.87 -0.85 4.77
N SER A 52 -17.03 -1.31 4.30
CA SER A 52 -18.09 -1.87 5.13
C SER A 52 -17.91 -3.36 5.45
N SER A 53 -17.12 -4.10 4.66
CA SER A 53 -16.90 -5.52 4.86
C SER A 53 -15.71 -5.84 5.76
N ILE A 54 -14.83 -4.86 6.03
CA ILE A 54 -13.69 -5.05 6.93
C ILE A 54 -14.18 -5.35 8.35
N THR A 55 -13.80 -6.52 8.83
CA THR A 55 -14.14 -7.01 10.17
C THR A 55 -13.19 -6.47 11.24
N ARG A 56 -13.60 -6.54 12.51
CA ARG A 56 -12.72 -6.15 13.63
C ARG A 56 -11.54 -7.11 13.75
N GLU A 57 -11.78 -8.37 13.45
CA GLU A 57 -10.81 -9.47 13.49
C GLU A 57 -9.69 -9.26 12.48
N GLU A 58 -10.02 -8.88 11.23
CA GLU A 58 -9.04 -8.51 10.21
C GLU A 58 -8.21 -7.29 10.64
N LEU A 59 -8.86 -6.25 11.15
CA LEU A 59 -8.15 -5.06 11.66
C LEU A 59 -7.23 -5.39 12.83
N ASN A 60 -7.66 -6.27 13.73
CA ASN A 60 -6.84 -6.69 14.86
C ASN A 60 -5.63 -7.49 14.40
N THR A 61 -5.79 -8.36 13.40
CA THR A 61 -4.67 -9.09 12.78
C THR A 61 -3.65 -8.13 12.17
N ILE A 62 -4.10 -7.15 11.39
CA ILE A 62 -3.23 -6.13 10.78
C ILE A 62 -2.48 -5.35 11.87
N LYS A 63 -3.17 -4.91 12.93
CA LYS A 63 -2.57 -4.18 14.06
C LYS A 63 -1.56 -5.04 14.81
N ALA A 64 -1.82 -6.33 15.00
CA ALA A 64 -0.91 -7.26 15.65
C ALA A 64 0.38 -7.42 14.83
N SER A 65 0.27 -7.63 13.51
CA SER A 65 1.42 -7.67 12.61
C SER A 65 2.22 -6.37 12.65
N ALA A 66 1.56 -5.22 12.54
CA ALA A 66 2.23 -3.91 12.61
C ALA A 66 2.96 -3.70 13.94
N THR A 67 2.34 -4.07 15.07
CA THR A 67 2.94 -3.98 16.40
C THR A 67 4.17 -4.88 16.52
N ARG A 68 4.10 -6.12 16.01
CA ARG A 68 5.24 -7.04 15.99
C ARG A 68 6.40 -6.44 15.20
N LEU A 69 6.16 -6.02 13.96
CA LEU A 69 7.21 -5.46 13.11
C LEU A 69 7.82 -4.19 13.73
N SER A 70 6.99 -3.32 14.32
CA SER A 70 7.45 -2.08 14.95
C SER A 70 8.31 -2.29 16.19
N LYS A 71 8.19 -3.41 16.90
CA LYS A 71 8.98 -3.69 18.11
C LYS A 71 10.37 -4.24 17.81
N GLN A 72 10.56 -4.86 16.64
CA GLN A 72 11.77 -5.59 16.29
C GLN A 72 12.54 -4.97 15.10
N SER A 73 12.11 -3.79 14.63
CA SER A 73 12.67 -3.17 13.43
C SER A 73 12.89 -1.67 13.62
N GLU A 74 14.07 -1.20 13.19
CA GLU A 74 14.32 0.20 12.89
C GLU A 74 13.75 0.58 11.52
N ILE A 75 13.73 -0.36 10.56
CA ILE A 75 13.26 -0.15 9.18
C ILE A 75 12.25 -1.23 8.79
N VAL A 76 11.16 -0.81 8.12
CA VAL A 76 10.25 -1.73 7.43
C VAL A 76 10.33 -1.47 5.94
N VAL A 77 10.70 -2.50 5.18
CA VAL A 77 10.79 -2.45 3.72
C VAL A 77 9.48 -2.95 3.12
N VAL A 78 8.75 -2.08 2.43
CA VAL A 78 7.56 -2.45 1.66
C VAL A 78 8.00 -2.80 0.24
N VAL A 79 7.83 -4.06 -0.13
CA VAL A 79 8.21 -4.59 -1.44
C VAL A 79 6.98 -4.69 -2.34
N GLY A 80 6.92 -3.89 -3.40
CA GLY A 80 5.78 -3.86 -4.31
C GLY A 80 5.91 -2.79 -5.39
N ILE A 81 5.10 -2.90 -6.45
CA ILE A 81 5.02 -1.93 -7.54
C ILE A 81 3.56 -1.61 -7.88
N GLY A 82 3.32 -0.47 -8.53
CA GLY A 82 1.98 -0.04 -8.93
C GLY A 82 1.04 0.14 -7.74
N GLY A 83 -0.11 -0.53 -7.76
CA GLY A 83 -1.10 -0.47 -6.68
C GLY A 83 -0.59 -0.99 -5.34
N SER A 84 0.33 -1.96 -5.35
CA SER A 84 0.98 -2.52 -4.15
C SER A 84 1.99 -1.57 -3.49
N TYR A 85 2.22 -0.41 -4.10
CA TYR A 85 3.21 0.59 -3.66
C TYR A 85 2.57 1.95 -3.41
N LEU A 86 1.89 2.51 -4.41
CA LEU A 86 1.45 3.91 -4.39
C LEU A 86 0.42 4.20 -3.30
N GLY A 87 -0.48 3.26 -3.00
CA GLY A 87 -1.48 3.46 -1.95
C GLY A 87 -0.86 3.59 -0.56
N ALA A 88 0.10 2.71 -0.22
CA ALA A 88 0.82 2.76 1.03
C ALA A 88 1.66 4.05 1.13
N ARG A 89 2.42 4.38 0.08
CA ARG A 89 3.25 5.59 0.05
C ARG A 89 2.43 6.86 0.18
N ALA A 90 1.34 6.99 -0.57
CA ALA A 90 0.50 8.19 -0.53
C ALA A 90 -0.07 8.45 0.87
N VAL A 91 -0.57 7.41 1.55
CA VAL A 91 -1.14 7.55 2.90
C VAL A 91 -0.05 7.84 3.94
N ILE A 92 1.08 7.15 3.87
CA ILE A 92 2.21 7.38 4.79
C ILE A 92 2.74 8.81 4.59
N ASP A 93 3.03 9.23 3.37
CA ASP A 93 3.57 10.57 3.08
C ASP A 93 2.59 11.68 3.48
N ALA A 94 1.27 11.48 3.28
CA ALA A 94 0.25 12.48 3.61
C ALA A 94 -0.03 12.62 5.11
N LEU A 95 0.13 11.54 5.89
CA LEU A 95 -0.21 11.53 7.32
C LEU A 95 1.00 11.58 8.26
N SER A 96 2.21 11.39 7.73
CA SER A 96 3.45 11.44 8.52
C SER A 96 4.06 12.85 8.53
N ASN A 97 5.03 13.05 9.42
CA ASN A 97 5.86 14.24 9.38
C ASN A 97 6.69 14.26 8.07
N SER A 98 6.72 15.38 7.35
CA SER A 98 7.47 15.48 6.08
C SER A 98 8.98 15.20 6.21
N PHE A 99 9.54 15.37 7.41
CA PHE A 99 10.95 15.09 7.73
C PHE A 99 11.09 13.92 8.71
N ASP A 100 10.08 13.05 8.78
CA ASP A 100 10.06 11.90 9.70
C ASP A 100 11.36 11.08 9.58
N HIS A 101 11.80 10.79 8.36
CA HIS A 101 13.02 10.05 8.05
C HIS A 101 14.34 10.69 8.55
N LEU A 102 14.35 11.99 8.88
CA LEU A 102 15.53 12.68 9.45
C LEU A 102 15.53 12.69 10.98
N GLN A 103 14.45 12.23 11.62
CA GLN A 103 14.35 12.25 13.08
C GLN A 103 15.14 11.11 13.71
N LYS A 104 15.99 11.46 14.69
CA LYS A 104 16.83 10.48 15.43
C LYS A 104 16.07 9.71 16.51
N LYS A 105 15.03 10.32 17.11
CA LYS A 105 14.18 9.69 18.11
C LYS A 105 12.84 9.36 17.45
N ARG A 106 12.55 8.07 17.31
CA ARG A 106 11.35 7.58 16.62
C ARG A 106 10.62 6.59 17.51
N ASN A 107 9.29 6.62 17.45
CA ASN A 107 8.43 5.63 18.11
C ASN A 107 7.93 4.55 17.13
N SER A 108 8.34 4.64 15.86
CA SER A 108 7.94 3.75 14.77
C SER A 108 9.11 3.58 13.81
N PRO A 109 9.19 2.43 13.11
CA PRO A 109 10.22 2.20 12.11
C PRO A 109 10.16 3.23 10.99
N VAL A 110 11.28 3.46 10.30
CA VAL A 110 11.28 4.14 9.01
C VAL A 110 10.69 3.18 7.98
N VAL A 111 9.73 3.65 7.19
CA VAL A 111 9.22 2.87 6.06
C VAL A 111 9.99 3.25 4.81
N VAL A 112 10.57 2.25 4.15
CA VAL A 112 11.23 2.39 2.84
C VAL A 112 10.62 1.42 1.85
N TYR A 113 10.96 1.56 0.57
CA TYR A 113 10.30 0.83 -0.51
C TYR A 113 11.32 0.07 -1.34
N ALA A 114 10.95 -1.09 -1.86
CA ALA A 114 11.76 -1.84 -2.82
C ALA A 114 10.88 -2.55 -3.84
N GLY A 115 11.48 -2.98 -4.95
CA GLY A 115 10.75 -3.70 -6.00
C GLY A 115 9.76 -2.83 -6.78
N GLN A 116 9.78 -1.50 -6.61
CA GLN A 116 9.07 -0.54 -7.47
C GLN A 116 9.88 -0.14 -8.72
N ASN A 117 11.11 -0.64 -8.85
CA ASN A 117 12.02 -0.50 -9.98
C ASN A 117 13.03 -1.66 -9.98
N ILE A 118 13.92 -1.71 -10.98
CA ILE A 118 15.04 -2.66 -11.09
C ILE A 118 16.38 -1.89 -11.15
N GLY A 119 16.48 -0.78 -10.42
CA GLY A 119 17.73 -0.03 -10.32
C GLY A 119 18.74 -0.80 -9.47
N GLU A 120 19.88 -1.17 -10.05
CA GLU A 120 20.93 -1.90 -9.33
C GLU A 120 21.55 -1.04 -8.22
N ASP A 121 21.86 0.22 -8.49
CA ASP A 121 22.38 1.18 -7.51
C ASP A 121 21.41 1.34 -6.33
N TYR A 122 20.13 1.57 -6.62
CA TYR A 122 19.09 1.68 -5.60
C TYR A 122 19.00 0.44 -4.71
N SER A 123 19.08 -0.74 -5.33
CA SER A 123 19.02 -2.01 -4.61
C SER A 123 20.27 -2.21 -3.76
N TYR A 124 21.45 -1.87 -4.28
CA TYR A 124 22.72 -1.93 -3.57
C TYR A 124 22.73 -1.00 -2.35
N GLU A 125 22.40 0.28 -2.55
CA GLU A 125 22.34 1.29 -1.48
C GLU A 125 21.36 0.91 -0.38
N LEU A 126 20.19 0.35 -0.74
CA LEU A 126 19.23 -0.15 0.23
C LEU A 126 19.80 -1.35 1.02
N LEU A 127 20.39 -2.33 0.35
CA LEU A 127 20.95 -3.50 1.02
C LEU A 127 22.09 -3.12 1.95
N ASP A 128 22.96 -2.18 1.53
CA ASP A 128 24.07 -1.64 2.33
C ASP A 128 23.55 -0.97 3.61
N LEU A 129 22.55 -0.08 3.49
CA LEU A 129 21.88 0.54 4.64
C LEU A 129 21.31 -0.51 5.62
N LEU A 130 20.73 -1.59 5.11
CA LEU A 130 20.08 -2.62 5.91
C LEU A 130 21.08 -3.56 6.61
N GLN A 131 22.37 -3.57 6.23
CA GLN A 131 23.37 -4.44 6.88
C GLN A 131 23.54 -4.11 8.36
N ASP A 132 23.43 -2.83 8.74
CA ASP A 132 23.63 -2.36 10.11
C ASP A 132 22.33 -1.96 10.82
N LYS A 133 21.18 -2.31 10.23
CA LYS A 133 19.86 -1.96 10.76
C LYS A 133 19.00 -3.17 11.02
N ASP A 134 18.23 -3.12 12.10
CA ASP A 134 17.18 -4.10 12.32
C ASP A 134 16.01 -3.84 11.38
N PHE A 135 15.62 -4.85 10.59
CA PHE A 135 14.56 -4.66 9.60
C PHE A 135 13.58 -5.82 9.48
N SER A 136 12.43 -5.49 8.89
CA SER A 136 11.39 -6.42 8.50
C SER A 136 10.92 -6.10 7.07
N VAL A 137 10.29 -7.08 6.42
CA VAL A 137 9.84 -6.98 5.02
C VAL A 137 8.35 -7.24 4.94
N ILE A 138 7.62 -6.35 4.27
CA ILE A 138 6.24 -6.57 3.83
C ILE A 138 6.28 -6.73 2.32
N VAL A 139 6.08 -7.95 1.81
CA VAL A 139 6.05 -8.22 0.36
C VAL A 139 4.60 -8.29 -0.13
N ILE A 140 4.28 -7.49 -1.15
CA ILE A 140 2.92 -7.29 -1.65
C ILE A 140 2.89 -7.55 -3.16
N SER A 141 2.37 -8.71 -3.54
CA SER A 141 2.16 -9.07 -4.96
C SER A 141 1.04 -10.09 -5.04
N LYS A 142 -0.07 -9.74 -5.71
CA LYS A 142 -1.20 -10.67 -5.86
C LYS A 142 -0.76 -12.00 -6.46
N SER A 143 0.01 -11.97 -7.56
CA SER A 143 0.43 -13.18 -8.25
C SER A 143 1.66 -13.87 -7.65
N GLY A 144 2.39 -13.20 -6.75
CA GLY A 144 3.74 -13.62 -6.33
C GLY A 144 4.81 -13.63 -7.44
N THR A 145 4.45 -13.35 -8.70
CA THR A 145 5.33 -13.48 -9.88
C THR A 145 5.69 -12.17 -10.57
N THR A 146 5.19 -11.03 -10.07
CA THR A 146 5.55 -9.70 -10.58
C THR A 146 7.08 -9.52 -10.47
N THR A 147 7.74 -9.20 -11.59
CA THR A 147 9.20 -9.32 -11.75
C THR A 147 9.99 -8.48 -10.75
N GLU A 148 9.69 -7.20 -10.67
CA GLU A 148 10.41 -6.22 -9.84
C GLU A 148 10.36 -6.56 -8.34
N PRO A 149 9.17 -6.79 -7.72
CA PRO A 149 9.12 -7.20 -6.32
C PRO A 149 9.66 -8.61 -6.08
N ALA A 150 9.58 -9.54 -7.04
CA ALA A 150 10.15 -10.86 -6.89
C ALA A 150 11.69 -10.82 -6.82
N ILE A 151 12.34 -9.99 -7.64
CA ILE A 151 13.79 -9.75 -7.59
C ILE A 151 14.18 -9.13 -6.25
N ALA A 152 13.53 -8.02 -5.87
CA ALA A 152 13.82 -7.33 -4.61
C ALA A 152 13.61 -8.23 -3.39
N PHE A 153 12.54 -9.02 -3.37
CA PHE A 153 12.27 -9.95 -2.27
C PHE A 153 13.34 -11.04 -2.15
N ARG A 154 13.86 -11.57 -3.26
CA ARG A 154 14.96 -12.54 -3.22
C ARG A 154 16.20 -11.97 -2.55
N LEU A 155 16.60 -10.75 -2.92
CA LEU A 155 17.76 -10.07 -2.34
C LEU A 155 17.56 -9.79 -0.84
N LEU A 156 16.40 -9.24 -0.47
CA LEU A 156 16.09 -8.90 0.92
C LEU A 156 15.96 -10.15 1.81
N LYS A 157 15.35 -11.22 1.30
CA LYS A 157 15.23 -12.50 2.01
C LYS A 157 16.61 -13.11 2.27
N GLU A 158 17.49 -13.08 1.29
CA GLU A 158 18.87 -13.56 1.47
C GLU A 158 19.59 -12.78 2.56
N LEU A 159 19.44 -11.45 2.60
CA LEU A 159 20.02 -10.62 3.65
C LEU A 159 19.42 -10.92 5.03
N LEU A 160 18.10 -11.15 5.13
CA LEU A 160 17.44 -11.56 6.37
C LEU A 160 18.00 -12.91 6.88
N GLU A 161 18.16 -13.90 5.99
CA GLU A 161 18.69 -15.22 6.34
C GLU A 161 20.17 -15.20 6.75
N LYS A 162 20.94 -14.22 6.29
CA LYS A 162 22.31 -13.96 6.76
C LYS A 162 22.35 -13.32 8.15
N LYS A 163 21.37 -12.49 8.49
CA LYS A 163 21.35 -11.68 9.73
C LYS A 163 20.64 -12.34 10.90
N TYR A 164 19.62 -13.16 10.63
CA TYR A 164 18.70 -13.63 11.66
C TYR A 164 18.54 -15.16 11.62
N SER A 165 18.16 -15.72 12.76
CA SER A 165 17.80 -17.13 12.83
C SER A 165 16.56 -17.43 11.99
N ARG A 166 16.38 -18.70 11.58
CA ARG A 166 15.25 -19.13 10.75
C ARG A 166 13.89 -18.72 11.33
N ASP A 167 13.72 -18.77 12.65
CA ASP A 167 12.46 -18.42 13.29
C ASP A 167 12.24 -16.91 13.33
N GLU A 168 13.29 -16.11 13.56
CA GLU A 168 13.21 -14.66 13.42
C GLU A 168 12.93 -14.22 11.99
N VAL A 169 13.50 -14.89 10.98
CA VAL A 169 13.21 -14.58 9.56
C VAL A 169 11.71 -14.76 9.27
N LYS A 170 11.10 -15.84 9.76
CA LYS A 170 9.64 -16.03 9.63
C LYS A 170 8.87 -14.90 10.31
N ASP A 171 9.37 -14.41 11.45
CA ASP A 171 8.73 -13.34 12.18
C ASP A 171 8.96 -11.93 11.62
N ARG A 172 9.93 -11.77 10.73
CA ARG A 172 10.28 -10.50 10.07
C ARG A 172 9.65 -10.33 8.69
N ILE A 173 9.03 -11.37 8.14
CA ILE A 173 8.38 -11.32 6.81
C ILE A 173 6.86 -11.33 6.98
N VAL A 174 6.18 -10.44 6.26
CA VAL A 174 4.73 -10.47 6.05
C VAL A 174 4.46 -10.50 4.55
N ALA A 175 3.72 -11.50 4.08
CA ALA A 175 3.29 -11.60 2.69
C ALA A 175 1.82 -11.21 2.56
N ILE A 176 1.53 -10.27 1.65
CA ILE A 176 0.17 -9.88 1.26
C ILE A 176 0.00 -10.29 -0.21
N THR A 177 -0.72 -11.38 -0.42
CA THR A 177 -0.84 -12.07 -1.71
C THR A 177 -2.24 -12.64 -1.88
N ASP A 178 -2.52 -13.28 -3.01
CA ASP A 178 -3.74 -14.05 -3.21
C ASP A 178 -3.96 -15.10 -2.09
N ALA A 179 -5.22 -15.44 -1.81
CA ALA A 179 -5.57 -16.41 -0.79
C ALA A 179 -5.38 -17.87 -1.26
N SER A 180 -5.23 -18.07 -2.58
CA SER A 180 -5.11 -19.38 -3.24
C SER A 180 -3.77 -19.59 -3.93
#